data_AF-A0A8I1IWC0-F1
#
_entry.id   AF-A0A8I1IWC0-F1
#
_cell.length_a   1.000
_cell.length_b   1.000
_cell.length_c   1.000
_cell.angle_alpha   90.00
_cell.angle_beta   90.00
_cell.angle_gamma   90.00
#
_symmetry.space_group_name_H-M   'P 1'
#
loop_
_entity.id
_entity.type
_entity.pdbx_description
1 polymer ?
#
loop_
_entity_poly.entity_id
_entity_poly.type
_entity_poly.pdbx_seq_one_letter_code
_entity_poly.pdbx_strand_id
1 'polypeptide(L)'
;MYAPTSTNSPRSGPTSGEDDALTDFDGAGEILRAWGNGLRPDPDLTVSEWADRHRMLSGRASAEPGRYRTVRTPYMREIMDRLSPGDPTQRIVFMKAA
;
A
#
# COMPACT_ATOMS: atom_id res chain seq x y z
N MET A 1 -56.91 2.19 4.67
CA MET A 1 -56.26 1.76 5.93
C MET A 1 -54.76 1.74 5.65
N TYR A 2 -53.99 2.69 6.18
CA TYR A 2 -52.53 2.64 6.16
C TYR A 2 -52.04 2.89 7.59
N ALA A 3 -51.24 1.98 8.13
CA ALA A 3 -50.57 2.15 9.42
C ALA A 3 -49.18 2.77 9.17
N PRO A 4 -48.74 3.77 9.94
CA PRO A 4 -47.38 4.29 9.83
C PRO A 4 -46.38 3.28 10.40
N THR A 5 -45.37 2.94 9.61
CA THR A 5 -44.25 2.07 9.98
C THR A 5 -43.14 2.84 10.69
N SER A 6 -42.53 2.15 11.65
CA SER A 6 -41.21 2.40 12.25
C SER A 6 -41.09 3.55 13.25
N THR A 7 -41.07 3.19 14.54
CA THR A 7 -40.48 4.01 15.60
C THR A 7 -38.97 3.80 15.58
N ASN A 8 -38.19 4.82 15.24
CA ASN A 8 -36.73 4.74 15.32
C ASN A 8 -36.29 4.72 16.79
N SER A 9 -35.46 3.74 17.16
CA SER A 9 -34.88 3.65 18.51
C SER A 9 -33.93 4.84 18.78
N PRO A 10 -33.80 5.30 20.04
CA PRO A 10 -32.92 6.41 20.36
C PRO A 10 -31.46 6.04 20.09
N ARG A 11 -30.70 6.94 19.45
CA ARG A 11 -29.24 6.83 19.35
C ARG A 11 -28.65 6.98 20.75
N SER A 12 -28.02 5.92 21.25
CA SER A 12 -27.19 5.99 22.47
C SER A 12 -26.12 7.07 22.28
N GLY A 13 -26.01 7.99 23.25
CA GLY A 13 -24.96 9.01 23.28
C GLY A 13 -23.56 8.42 23.52
N PRO A 14 -22.49 9.21 23.33
CA PRO A 14 -21.12 8.71 23.48
C PRO A 14 -20.80 8.41 24.96
N THR A 15 -20.51 7.14 25.28
CA THR A 15 -19.98 6.74 26.60
C THR A 15 -18.56 7.29 26.73
N SER A 16 -18.43 8.40 27.47
CA SER A 16 -17.18 9.17 27.55
C SER A 16 -16.23 8.65 28.65
N GLY A 17 -16.15 7.33 28.86
CA GLY A 17 -15.43 6.78 30.02
C GLY A 17 -14.91 5.34 29.92
N GLU A 18 -14.82 4.75 28.73
CA GLU A 18 -14.46 3.33 28.55
C GLU A 18 -13.21 3.09 27.69
N ASP A 19 -12.46 4.13 27.31
CA ASP A 19 -11.31 3.97 26.42
C ASP A 19 -10.12 3.25 27.10
N ASP A 20 -9.89 3.49 28.40
CA ASP A 20 -8.78 2.86 29.15
C ASP A 20 -9.01 1.36 29.39
N ALA A 21 -10.27 0.93 29.59
CA ALA A 21 -10.59 -0.47 29.88
C ALA A 21 -10.38 -1.40 28.65
N LEU A 22 -10.42 -0.86 27.43
CA LEU A 22 -10.21 -1.65 26.21
C LEU A 22 -8.76 -2.14 26.05
N THR A 23 -7.80 -1.52 26.75
CA THR A 23 -6.37 -1.82 26.61
C THR A 23 -5.71 -2.39 27.87
N ASP A 24 -6.46 -2.56 28.97
CA ASP A 24 -5.99 -3.06 30.26
C ASP A 24 -6.00 -4.60 30.34
N PHE A 25 -5.42 -5.27 29.34
CA PHE A 25 -5.20 -6.72 29.39
C PHE A 25 -3.83 -7.08 28.82
N ASP A 26 -3.26 -8.17 29.33
CA ASP A 26 -1.96 -8.68 28.88
C ASP A 26 -2.02 -9.07 27.39
N GLY A 27 -1.12 -8.51 26.58
CA GLY A 27 -1.13 -8.67 25.12
C GLY A 27 -1.80 -7.55 24.32
N ALA A 28 -2.42 -6.56 24.97
CA ALA A 28 -3.08 -5.45 24.27
C ALA A 28 -2.11 -4.65 23.38
N GLY A 29 -0.86 -4.46 23.82
CA GLY A 29 0.18 -3.77 23.05
C GLY A 29 0.57 -4.51 21.77
N GLU A 30 0.71 -5.83 21.83
CA GLU A 30 1.02 -6.69 20.68
C GLU A 30 -0.11 -6.66 19.65
N ILE A 31 -1.36 -6.72 20.11
CA ILE A 31 -2.54 -6.61 19.25
C ILE A 31 -2.55 -5.24 18.57
N LEU A 32 -2.44 -4.14 19.32
CA LEU A 32 -2.42 -2.79 18.74
C LEU A 32 -1.29 -2.62 17.73
N ARG A 33 -0.11 -3.19 17.99
CA ARG A 33 1.02 -3.15 17.05
C ARG A 33 0.73 -3.96 15.78
N ALA A 34 0.17 -5.16 15.91
CA ALA A 34 -0.19 -5.98 14.75
C ALA A 34 -1.26 -5.30 13.89
N TRP A 35 -2.29 -4.72 14.54
CA TRP A 35 -3.32 -3.94 13.88
C TRP A 35 -2.74 -2.70 13.21
N GLY A 36 -1.90 -1.93 13.90
CA GLY A 36 -1.22 -0.76 13.35
C GLY A 36 -0.34 -1.11 12.14
N ASN A 37 0.34 -2.25 12.16
CA ASN A 37 1.12 -2.73 11.02
C ASN A 37 0.23 -3.13 9.83
N GLY A 38 -0.92 -3.77 10.08
CA GLY A 38 -1.85 -4.18 9.03
C GLY A 38 -2.65 -3.01 8.43
N LEU A 39 -2.92 -1.97 9.21
CA LEU A 39 -3.59 -0.74 8.75
C LEU A 39 -2.65 0.23 8.05
N ARG A 40 -1.32 0.04 8.19
CA ARG A 40 -0.34 0.90 7.55
C ARG A 40 -0.47 0.77 6.03
N PRO A 41 -0.71 1.86 5.28
CA PRO A 41 -0.78 1.80 3.83
C PRO A 41 0.59 1.39 3.26
N ASP A 42 0.55 0.79 2.07
CA ASP A 42 1.76 0.50 1.31
C ASP A 42 2.57 1.80 1.10
N PRO A 43 3.91 1.72 1.13
CA PRO A 43 4.74 2.89 0.90
C PRO A 43 4.52 3.41 -0.53
N ASP A 44 4.43 4.73 -0.66
CA ASP A 44 4.38 5.39 -1.95
C ASP A 44 5.77 5.30 -2.61
N LEU A 45 5.92 4.34 -3.51
CA LEU A 45 7.16 4.04 -4.22
C LEU A 45 6.92 4.19 -5.72
N THR A 46 7.89 4.78 -6.42
CA THR A 46 7.88 4.68 -7.88
C THR A 46 8.18 3.25 -8.32
N VAL A 47 7.85 2.91 -9.56
CA VAL A 47 8.15 1.59 -10.12
C VAL A 47 9.66 1.31 -10.11
N SER A 48 10.51 2.33 -10.32
CA SER A 48 11.96 2.14 -10.29
C SER A 48 12.48 1.83 -8.88
N GLU A 49 11.95 2.52 -7.87
CA GLU A 49 12.27 2.28 -6.45
C GLU A 49 11.80 0.90 -5.97
N TRP A 50 10.57 0.53 -6.33
CA TRP A 50 10.05 -0.81 -6.04
C TRP A 50 10.93 -1.89 -6.70
N ALA A 51 11.33 -1.68 -7.95
CA ALA A 51 12.17 -2.62 -8.67
C ALA A 51 13.55 -2.79 -8.01
N ASP A 52 14.21 -1.70 -7.61
CA ASP A 52 15.49 -1.75 -6.89
C ASP A 52 15.36 -2.45 -5.51
N ARG A 53 14.21 -2.30 -4.85
CA ARG A 53 13.97 -2.88 -3.52
C ARG A 53 13.57 -4.35 -3.57
N HIS A 54 12.79 -4.77 -4.57
CA HIS A 54 12.09 -6.06 -4.54
C HIS A 54 12.30 -6.95 -5.77
N ARG A 55 12.67 -6.41 -6.94
CA ARG A 55 12.73 -7.20 -8.18
C ARG A 55 13.98 -8.07 -8.23
N MET A 56 13.79 -9.35 -8.53
CA MET A 56 14.85 -10.34 -8.70
C MET A 56 14.87 -10.89 -10.13
N LEU A 57 16.06 -10.93 -10.74
CA LEU A 57 16.32 -11.48 -12.06
C LEU A 57 16.77 -12.94 -11.94
N SER A 58 16.18 -13.81 -12.74
CA SER A 58 16.50 -15.24 -12.72
C SER A 58 17.82 -15.55 -13.42
N GLY A 59 18.48 -16.63 -12.98
CA GLY A 59 19.74 -17.11 -13.58
C GLY A 59 19.62 -17.55 -15.03
N ARG A 60 18.46 -18.05 -15.43
CA ARG A 60 18.22 -18.58 -16.78
C ARG A 60 17.95 -17.47 -17.80
N ALA A 61 17.32 -16.37 -17.39
CA ALA A 61 16.81 -15.34 -18.29
C ALA A 61 17.63 -14.04 -18.25
N SER A 62 18.61 -13.92 -17.36
CA SER A 62 19.42 -12.70 -17.19
C SER A 62 20.90 -13.02 -17.21
N ALA A 63 21.67 -12.21 -17.95
CA ALA A 63 23.13 -12.23 -17.90
C ALA A 63 23.69 -11.75 -16.54
N GLU A 64 22.90 -10.99 -15.78
CA GLU A 64 23.20 -10.58 -14.41
C GLU A 64 22.07 -11.08 -13.49
N PRO A 65 22.17 -12.30 -12.95
CA PRO A 65 21.21 -12.83 -12.00
C PRO A 65 21.27 -12.10 -10.67
N GLY A 66 20.16 -12.05 -9.95
CA GLY A 66 20.08 -11.44 -8.63
C GLY A 66 19.22 -10.17 -8.60
N ARG A 67 19.48 -9.29 -7.64
CA ARG A 67 18.68 -8.07 -7.43
C ARG A 67 18.77 -7.15 -8.64
N TYR A 68 17.63 -6.69 -9.13
CA TYR A 68 17.57 -5.66 -10.17
C TYR A 68 18.21 -4.36 -9.66
N ARG A 69 18.91 -3.66 -10.56
CA ARG A 69 19.60 -2.41 -10.26
C ARG A 69 19.36 -1.43 -11.38
N THR A 70 18.55 -0.40 -11.15
CA THR A 70 18.24 0.67 -12.11
C THR A 70 19.52 1.34 -12.63
N VAL A 71 20.58 1.42 -11.82
CA VAL A 71 21.89 1.96 -12.23
C VAL A 71 22.54 1.18 -13.38
N ARG A 72 22.19 -0.10 -13.60
CA ARG A 72 22.65 -0.88 -14.76
C ARG A 72 21.92 -0.51 -16.05
N THR A 73 20.73 0.10 -15.95
CA THR A 73 19.93 0.59 -17.08
C THR A 73 19.39 1.99 -16.78
N PRO A 74 20.25 3.03 -16.75
CA PRO A 74 19.85 4.37 -16.25
C PRO A 74 18.67 4.98 -17.00
N TYR A 75 18.58 4.76 -18.31
CA TYR A 75 17.48 5.25 -19.16
C TYR A 75 16.10 4.67 -18.77
N MET A 76 16.07 3.52 -18.08
CA MET A 76 14.84 2.88 -17.66
C MET A 76 14.18 3.62 -16.49
N ARG A 77 14.95 4.41 -15.72
CA ARG A 77 14.45 5.12 -14.54
C ARG A 77 13.27 6.02 -14.88
N GLU A 78 13.45 6.94 -15.82
CA GLU A 78 12.40 7.89 -16.19
C GLU A 78 11.17 7.17 -16.76
N ILE A 79 11.37 6.12 -17.57
CA ILE A 79 10.27 5.33 -18.13
C ILE A 79 9.45 4.66 -17.01
N MET A 80 10.13 4.04 -16.04
CA MET A 80 9.48 3.42 -14.88
C MET A 80 8.79 4.45 -13.99
N ASP A 81 9.45 5.58 -13.71
CA ASP A 81 8.90 6.63 -12.86
C ASP A 81 7.63 7.22 -13.47
N ARG A 82 7.61 7.49 -14.78
CA ARG A 82 6.40 7.96 -15.50
C ARG A 82 5.30 6.92 -15.57
N LEU A 83 5.62 5.62 -15.50
CA LEU A 83 4.65 4.53 -15.42
C LEU A 83 4.12 4.30 -13.99
N SER A 84 4.57 5.08 -13.01
CA SER A 84 4.18 4.87 -11.61
C SER A 84 2.73 5.30 -11.36
N PRO A 85 2.00 4.63 -10.43
CA PRO A 85 0.57 4.90 -10.22
C PRO A 85 0.23 6.35 -9.84
N GLY A 86 1.16 7.06 -9.19
CA GLY A 86 1.00 8.47 -8.82
C GLY A 86 1.29 9.47 -9.94
N ASP A 87 1.83 9.03 -11.09
CA ASP A 87 2.14 9.92 -12.20
C ASP A 87 0.87 10.21 -13.04
N PRO A 88 0.56 11.48 -13.35
CA PRO A 88 -0.65 11.84 -14.10
C PRO A 88 -0.56 11.52 -15.61
N THR A 89 0.62 11.15 -16.13
CA THR A 89 0.87 10.94 -17.55
C THR A 89 0.01 9.80 -18.11
N GLN A 90 -0.85 10.13 -19.09
CA GLN A 90 -1.75 9.15 -19.71
C GLN A 90 -1.11 8.37 -20.88
N ARG A 91 -0.05 8.91 -21.48
CA ARG A 91 0.61 8.31 -22.64
C ARG A 91 2.11 8.46 -22.57
N ILE A 92 2.80 7.32 -22.62
CA ILE A 92 4.25 7.22 -22.59
C ILE A 92 4.69 6.50 -23.86
N VAL A 93 5.60 7.13 -24.61
CA VAL A 93 6.14 6.59 -25.86
C VAL A 93 7.66 6.59 -25.75
N PHE A 94 8.27 5.44 -25.95
CA PHE A 94 9.72 5.29 -26.00
C PHE A 94 10.11 4.27 -27.07
N MET A 95 11.35 4.37 -27.55
CA MET A 95 11.90 3.43 -28.53
C MET A 95 12.72 2.37 -27.81
N LYS A 96 12.45 1.08 -28.10
CA LYS A 96 13.28 -0.04 -27.62
C LYS A 96 14.14 -0.61 -28.75
N ALA A 97 15.24 -1.28 -28.40
CA ALA A 97 15.95 -2.16 -29.33
C ALA A 97 15.03 -3.31 -29.78
N ALA A 98 15.29 -3.88 -30.97
CA ALA A 98 14.49 -4.97 -31.56
C ALA A 98 14.53 -6.22 -30.67
#